data_AF-A0A3C1WM56-F1
#
_entry.id   AF-A0A3C1WM56-F1
#
_cell.length_a   1.000
_cell.length_b   1.000
_cell.length_c   1.000
_cell.angle_alpha   90.00
_cell.angle_beta   90.00
_cell.angle_gamma   90.00
#
_symmetry.space_group_name_H-M   'P 1'
#
loop_
_entity.id
_entity.type
_entity.pdbx_description
1 polymer ?
#
loop_
_entity_poly.entity_id
_entity_poly.type
_entity_poly.pdbx_seq_one_letter_code
_entity_poly.pdbx_strand_id
1 'polypeptide(L)'
;MLSIFNLKSLPAKSRNAGKKIFFTSSTIILFLIFQSCGQKNNSNVKLTPEMENFMSMLDGKYQSVDAAIQKYRSSDTLRTQDMDIKDLQNPEVQDGRTDGKQTCYDLKVNDKAKDCVYELCWENGKIISITDKTE
;
A
#
# COMPACT_ATOMS: atom_id res chain seq x y z
N MET A 1 -52.79 -17.15 2.90
CA MET A 1 -51.97 -18.37 2.73
C MET A 1 -50.71 -17.94 1.99
N LEU A 2 -49.55 -17.95 2.66
CA LEU A 2 -48.51 -19.01 2.58
C LEU A 2 -47.82 -19.00 1.20
N SER A 3 -46.52 -19.07 0.99
CA SER A 3 -45.28 -19.09 1.77
C SER A 3 -44.16 -18.90 0.74
N ILE A 4 -43.12 -18.09 0.99
CA ILE A 4 -41.72 -18.45 1.29
C ILE A 4 -41.07 -19.55 0.41
N PHE A 5 -39.77 -19.32 0.11
CA PHE A 5 -38.68 -20.21 -0.34
C PHE A 5 -38.48 -20.32 -1.86
N ASN A 6 -37.28 -20.38 -2.47
CA ASN A 6 -35.87 -20.15 -2.09
C ASN A 6 -35.00 -20.39 -3.35
N LEU A 7 -33.70 -20.09 -3.25
CA LEU A 7 -32.55 -20.64 -3.98
C LEU A 7 -32.46 -20.38 -5.51
N LYS A 8 -31.45 -19.64 -6.00
CA LYS A 8 -30.04 -20.06 -6.21
C LYS A 8 -29.86 -20.91 -7.48
N SER A 9 -29.23 -20.33 -8.50
CA SER A 9 -28.02 -20.86 -9.18
C SER A 9 -27.86 -20.34 -10.62
N LEU A 10 -26.59 -20.19 -11.00
CA LEU A 10 -26.02 -19.69 -12.25
C LEU A 10 -26.40 -20.55 -13.48
N PRO A 11 -26.07 -20.09 -14.70
CA PRO A 11 -25.04 -20.85 -15.41
C PRO A 11 -23.97 -20.03 -16.13
N ALA A 12 -22.81 -20.69 -16.21
CA ALA A 12 -21.60 -20.31 -16.91
C ALA A 12 -21.76 -20.24 -18.45
N LYS A 13 -20.92 -19.42 -19.09
CA LYS A 13 -20.67 -19.40 -20.53
C LYS A 13 -19.15 -19.18 -20.69
N SER A 14 -18.32 -20.13 -21.14
CA SER A 14 -18.31 -20.97 -22.35
C SER A 14 -17.14 -20.53 -23.24
N ARG A 15 -16.47 -21.54 -23.82
CA ARG A 15 -15.51 -21.56 -24.94
C ARG A 15 -14.04 -21.60 -24.54
N ASN A 16 -13.16 -22.30 -25.25
CA ASN A 16 -13.18 -23.51 -26.08
C ASN A 16 -11.72 -23.66 -26.58
N ALA A 17 -11.39 -24.84 -27.09
CA ALA A 17 -10.14 -25.22 -27.75
C ALA A 17 -8.99 -25.49 -26.76
N GLY A 18 -8.55 -26.72 -26.52
CA GLY A 18 -8.51 -27.88 -27.39
C GLY A 18 -7.06 -28.14 -27.77
N LYS A 19 -6.33 -28.92 -26.95
CA LYS A 19 -5.08 -29.54 -27.40
C LYS A 19 -4.78 -30.84 -26.64
N LYS A 20 -5.17 -31.92 -27.34
CA LYS A 20 -4.63 -33.28 -27.39
C LYS A 20 -3.90 -33.86 -26.16
N ILE A 21 -4.57 -34.88 -25.64
CA ILE A 21 -4.17 -36.03 -24.82
C ILE A 21 -2.77 -36.57 -25.15
N PHE A 22 -1.97 -36.90 -24.12
CA PHE A 22 -1.17 -38.13 -24.06
C PHE A 22 -0.96 -38.54 -22.59
N PHE A 23 -1.53 -39.69 -22.23
CA PHE A 23 -1.27 -40.40 -20.98
C PHE A 23 0.01 -41.21 -21.14
N THR A 24 0.98 -41.03 -20.25
CA THR A 24 1.97 -42.08 -19.95
C THR A 24 2.20 -42.15 -18.45
N SER A 25 2.00 -43.37 -17.96
CA SER A 25 2.07 -43.83 -16.59
C SER A 25 3.46 -43.67 -15.97
N SER A 26 3.45 -43.55 -14.65
CA SER A 26 4.56 -43.79 -13.71
C SER A 26 5.36 -42.58 -13.25
N THR A 27 5.47 -42.52 -11.92
CA THR A 27 6.39 -41.77 -11.04
C THR A 27 6.06 -40.34 -10.60
N ILE A 28 5.68 -40.26 -9.31
CA ILE A 28 6.14 -39.36 -8.23
C ILE A 28 5.87 -37.83 -8.39
N ILE A 29 5.51 -37.24 -7.23
CA ILE A 29 5.60 -35.81 -6.87
C ILE A 29 4.33 -35.00 -7.18
N LEU A 30 3.30 -35.12 -6.34
CA LEU A 30 2.37 -34.01 -6.12
C LEU A 30 2.88 -33.18 -4.93
N PHE A 31 3.96 -32.44 -5.17
CA PHE A 31 4.26 -31.22 -4.42
C PHE A 31 3.04 -30.32 -4.62
N LEU A 32 2.15 -30.24 -3.64
CA LEU A 32 1.20 -29.13 -3.56
C LEU A 32 2.02 -27.90 -3.24
N ILE A 33 2.36 -27.20 -4.33
CA ILE A 33 3.00 -25.91 -4.36
C ILE A 33 2.02 -24.90 -3.74
N PHE A 34 1.92 -24.87 -2.41
CA PHE A 34 1.58 -23.65 -1.69
C PHE A 34 2.81 -22.73 -1.74
N GLN A 35 3.21 -22.32 -2.94
CA GLN A 35 3.78 -21.00 -3.08
C GLN A 35 2.60 -20.05 -3.19
N SER A 36 2.04 -19.71 -2.02
CA SER A 36 1.51 -18.37 -1.86
C SER A 36 2.71 -17.48 -2.12
N CYS A 37 2.83 -17.02 -3.37
CA CYS A 37 3.73 -15.96 -3.72
C CYS A 37 3.31 -14.79 -2.84
N GLY A 38 4.02 -14.60 -1.73
CA GLY A 38 4.25 -13.28 -1.17
C GLY A 38 4.77 -12.45 -2.31
N GLN A 39 3.85 -11.76 -2.97
CA GLN A 39 4.15 -10.87 -4.07
C GLN A 39 4.90 -9.71 -3.44
N LYS A 40 6.23 -9.82 -3.36
CA LYS A 40 7.12 -8.67 -3.31
C LYS A 40 6.89 -7.91 -4.61
N ASN A 41 5.84 -7.11 -4.60
CA ASN A 41 5.59 -6.12 -5.61
C ASN A 41 6.76 -5.15 -5.46
N ASN A 42 7.68 -5.16 -6.41
CA ASN A 42 8.47 -3.97 -6.69
C ASN A 42 7.45 -2.93 -7.16
N SER A 43 6.87 -2.23 -6.18
CA SER A 43 5.94 -1.14 -6.39
C SER A 43 6.70 -0.07 -7.17
N ASN A 44 6.59 -0.10 -8.50
CA ASN A 44 6.96 1.02 -9.37
C ASN A 44 5.92 2.12 -9.17
N VAL A 45 5.80 2.57 -7.93
CA VAL A 45 4.93 3.66 -7.52
C VAL A 45 5.64 4.92 -7.96
N LYS A 46 5.06 5.59 -8.94
CA LYS A 46 5.58 6.87 -9.42
C LYS A 46 5.46 7.88 -8.29
N LEU A 47 6.59 8.23 -7.69
CA LEU A 47 6.67 9.24 -6.65
C LEU A 47 6.54 10.63 -7.29
N THR A 48 5.84 11.52 -6.61
CA THR A 48 5.92 12.93 -6.95
C THR A 48 7.25 13.50 -6.44
N PRO A 49 7.80 14.53 -7.10
CA PRO A 49 9.03 15.19 -6.65
C PRO A 49 8.91 15.72 -5.21
N GLU A 50 7.72 16.15 -4.80
CA GLU A 50 7.44 16.63 -3.45
C GLU A 50 7.54 15.50 -2.42
N MET A 51 7.03 14.31 -2.76
CA MET A 51 7.13 13.13 -1.89
C MET A 51 8.59 12.66 -1.76
N GLU A 52 9.36 12.64 -2.85
CA GLU A 52 10.79 12.32 -2.80
C GLU A 52 11.57 13.30 -1.92
N ASN A 53 11.27 14.60 -2.06
CA ASN A 53 11.90 15.64 -1.25
C ASN A 53 11.49 15.54 0.22
N PHE A 54 10.21 15.29 0.51
CA PHE A 54 9.74 15.04 1.87
C PHE A 54 10.49 13.88 2.52
N MET A 55 10.61 12.74 1.84
CA MET A 55 11.37 11.58 2.34
C MET A 55 12.84 11.93 2.58
N SER A 56 13.48 12.70 1.70
CA SER A 56 14.87 13.11 1.89
C SER A 56 15.11 13.96 3.15
N MET A 57 14.06 14.59 3.69
CA MET A 57 14.12 15.38 4.93
C MET A 57 13.98 14.51 6.19
N LEU A 58 13.59 13.23 6.07
CA LEU A 58 13.40 12.32 7.20
C LEU A 58 14.74 11.67 7.59
N ASP A 59 15.57 12.42 8.31
CA ASP A 59 16.94 12.06 8.68
C ASP A 59 17.08 11.43 10.08
N GLY A 60 15.98 11.04 10.72
CA GLY A 60 15.98 10.51 12.08
C GLY A 60 16.10 11.58 13.17
N LYS A 61 15.82 12.86 12.86
CA LYS A 61 15.68 13.93 13.85
C LYS A 61 14.28 14.52 13.85
N TYR A 62 13.68 14.68 15.03
CA TYR A 62 12.40 15.36 15.22
C TYR A 62 12.27 16.71 14.49
N GLN A 63 13.30 17.56 14.57
CA GLN A 63 13.29 18.90 13.96
C GLN A 63 13.14 18.84 12.43
N SER A 64 13.74 17.82 11.80
CA SER A 64 13.66 17.64 10.35
C SER A 64 12.28 17.15 9.93
N VAL A 65 11.67 16.26 10.71
CA VAL A 65 10.28 15.81 10.51
C VAL A 65 9.32 16.99 10.62
N ASP A 66 9.47 17.81 11.67
CA ASP A 66 8.64 19.01 11.86
C ASP A 66 8.80 20.00 10.71
N ALA A 67 10.04 20.28 10.30
CA ALA A 67 10.31 21.15 9.16
C ALA A 67 9.73 20.60 7.85
N ALA A 68 9.78 19.29 7.63
CA ALA A 68 9.21 18.64 6.45
C ALA A 68 7.68 18.79 6.41
N ILE A 69 7.00 18.49 7.53
CA ILE A 69 5.55 18.65 7.63
C ILE A 69 5.16 20.13 7.46
N GLN A 70 5.85 21.06 8.11
CA GLN A 70 5.57 22.50 7.96
C GLN A 70 5.77 22.98 6.52
N LYS A 71 6.77 22.47 5.80
CA LYS A 71 7.03 22.83 4.40
C LYS A 71 5.90 22.36 3.47
N TYR A 72 5.38 21.16 3.70
CA TYR A 72 4.43 20.51 2.79
C TYR A 72 2.98 20.49 3.27
N ARG A 73 2.66 20.91 4.49
CA ARG A 73 1.25 20.94 4.97
C ARG A 73 0.39 21.86 4.11
N SER A 74 -0.84 21.42 3.83
CA SER A 74 -1.88 22.23 3.21
C SER A 74 -2.62 23.13 4.21
N SER A 75 -2.60 22.75 5.50
CA SER A 75 -3.33 23.40 6.59
C SER A 75 -2.48 23.45 7.85
N ASP A 76 -2.66 24.49 8.66
CA ASP A 76 -2.02 24.65 9.98
C ASP A 76 -2.53 23.64 11.02
N THR A 77 -3.61 22.92 10.70
CA THR A 77 -4.14 21.83 11.53
C THR A 77 -3.29 20.56 11.44
N LEU A 78 -2.54 20.38 10.35
CA LEU A 78 -1.61 19.26 10.21
C LEU A 78 -0.34 19.59 10.98
N ARG A 79 -0.05 18.75 11.96
CA ARG A 79 1.06 18.95 12.87
C ARG A 79 1.91 17.69 12.99
N THR A 80 3.12 17.88 13.47
CA THR A 80 4.09 16.80 13.69
C THR A 80 3.59 15.75 14.69
N GLN A 81 2.66 16.11 15.56
CA GLN A 81 1.96 15.15 16.42
C GLN A 81 1.09 14.15 15.63
N ASP A 82 0.69 14.44 14.39
CA ASP A 82 -0.12 13.54 13.56
C ASP A 82 0.70 12.33 13.06
N MET A 83 2.04 12.42 13.13
CA MET A 83 2.92 11.27 12.94
C MET A 83 3.35 10.64 14.28
N ASP A 84 2.89 11.15 15.43
CA ASP A 84 3.10 10.70 16.82
C ASP A 84 4.54 10.33 17.25
N ILE A 85 5.55 10.57 16.41
CA ILE A 85 6.88 9.98 16.56
C ILE A 85 7.99 10.96 16.25
N LYS A 86 8.98 10.95 17.14
CA LYS A 86 10.18 11.76 17.09
C LYS A 86 11.29 10.84 16.59
N ASP A 87 11.93 11.19 15.47
CA ASP A 87 13.08 10.49 14.88
C ASP A 87 12.77 9.42 13.80
N LEU A 88 11.87 9.76 12.88
CA LEU A 88 11.62 8.95 11.68
C LEU A 88 12.83 8.94 10.73
N GLN A 89 13.27 7.74 10.35
CA GLN A 89 14.38 7.49 9.43
C GLN A 89 14.05 6.34 8.46
N ASN A 90 14.90 6.16 7.46
CA ASN A 90 14.77 5.09 6.44
C ASN A 90 13.38 5.05 5.78
N PRO A 91 12.91 6.18 5.19
CA PRO A 91 11.62 6.22 4.53
C PRO A 91 11.58 5.31 3.30
N GLU A 92 10.54 4.50 3.19
CA GLU A 92 10.28 3.59 2.09
C GLU A 92 8.78 3.62 1.74
N VAL A 93 8.44 3.91 0.48
CA VAL A 93 7.04 3.84 0.03
C VAL A 93 6.69 2.40 -0.30
N GLN A 94 5.73 1.83 0.43
CA GLN A 94 5.25 0.46 0.18
C GLN A 94 4.21 0.42 -0.94
N ASP A 95 3.31 1.39 -0.94
CA ASP A 95 2.21 1.47 -1.89
C ASP A 95 1.85 2.93 -2.21
N GLY A 96 1.17 3.14 -3.33
CA GLY A 96 0.69 4.45 -3.74
C GLY A 96 -0.53 4.36 -4.64
N ARG A 97 -1.53 5.18 -4.35
CA ARG A 97 -2.77 5.27 -5.11
C ARG A 97 -3.07 6.71 -5.50
N THR A 98 -3.71 6.90 -6.64
CA THR A 98 -4.15 8.22 -7.10
C THR A 98 -5.65 8.18 -7.35
N ASP A 99 -6.38 9.04 -6.66
CA ASP A 99 -7.82 9.19 -6.71
C ASP A 99 -8.16 10.61 -7.17
N GLY A 100 -8.34 10.77 -8.49
CA GLY A 100 -8.59 12.09 -9.09
C GLY A 100 -7.35 12.99 -9.04
N LYS A 101 -7.40 14.05 -8.21
CA LYS A 101 -6.29 15.01 -8.00
C LYS A 101 -5.42 14.68 -6.80
N GLN A 102 -5.86 13.73 -5.98
CA GLN A 102 -5.21 13.33 -4.75
C GLN A 102 -4.36 12.09 -4.99
N THR A 103 -3.15 12.08 -4.46
CA THR A 103 -2.25 10.92 -4.48
C THR A 103 -1.88 10.56 -3.05
N CYS A 104 -2.19 9.35 -2.61
CA CYS A 104 -1.84 8.85 -1.28
C CYS A 104 -0.75 7.79 -1.36
N TYR A 105 0.20 7.87 -0.44
CA TYR A 105 1.32 6.94 -0.32
C TYR A 105 1.32 6.30 1.06
N ASP A 106 1.52 4.98 1.10
CA ASP A 106 1.79 4.26 2.35
C ASP A 106 3.31 4.30 2.57
N LEU A 107 3.72 5.22 3.44
CA LEU A 107 5.10 5.47 3.80
C LEU A 107 5.48 4.65 5.03
N LYS A 108 6.37 3.69 4.84
CA LYS A 108 7.08 3.01 5.92
C LYS A 108 8.24 3.88 6.39
N VAL A 109 8.39 4.02 7.69
CA VAL A 109 9.50 4.71 8.34
C VAL A 109 9.88 3.96 9.60
N ASN A 110 11.12 4.08 10.02
CA ASN A 110 11.62 3.47 11.25
C ASN A 110 11.79 4.55 12.32
N ASP A 111 11.33 4.31 13.55
CA ASP A 111 11.44 5.25 14.67
C ASP A 111 12.59 4.91 15.64
N LYS A 112 13.54 4.07 15.20
CA LYS A 112 14.61 3.43 15.97
C LYS A 112 14.16 2.31 16.92
N ALA A 113 12.85 2.13 17.16
CA ALA A 113 12.31 1.06 17.99
C ALA A 113 11.53 0.02 17.17
N LYS A 114 10.74 0.46 16.21
CA LYS A 114 9.88 -0.31 15.33
C LYS A 114 9.71 0.36 13.98
N ASP A 115 9.11 -0.39 13.06
CA ASP A 115 8.66 0.16 11.79
C ASP A 115 7.24 0.70 11.96
N CYS A 116 7.01 1.90 11.46
CA CYS A 116 5.73 2.59 11.44
C CYS A 116 5.29 2.80 9.99
N VAL A 117 3.99 2.78 9.76
CA VAL A 117 3.41 2.98 8.42
C VAL A 117 2.42 4.12 8.49
N TYR A 118 2.65 5.16 7.69
CA TYR A 118 1.77 6.31 7.59
C TYR A 118 1.21 6.41 6.18
N GLU A 119 -0.09 6.64 6.08
CA GLU A 119 -0.70 7.08 4.84
C GLU A 119 -0.58 8.59 4.72
N LEU A 120 0.14 9.05 3.71
CA LEU A 120 0.33 10.46 3.38
C LEU A 120 -0.43 10.77 2.09
N CYS A 121 -1.49 11.55 2.19
CA CYS A 121 -2.25 12.01 1.03
C CYS A 121 -1.82 13.40 0.61
N TRP A 122 -1.56 13.55 -0.67
CA TRP A 122 -1.05 14.74 -1.31
C TRP A 122 -2.07 15.28 -2.31
N GLU A 123 -2.21 16.60 -2.36
CA GLU A 123 -2.93 17.30 -3.42
C GLU A 123 -2.19 18.60 -3.72
N ASN A 124 -1.99 18.93 -5.00
CA ASN A 124 -1.28 20.15 -5.44
C ASN A 124 0.10 20.34 -4.78
N GLY A 125 0.84 19.25 -4.57
CA GLY A 125 2.18 19.28 -3.95
C GLY A 125 2.18 19.55 -2.44
N LYS A 126 1.02 19.44 -1.79
CA LYS A 126 0.86 19.60 -0.33
C LYS A 126 0.24 18.38 0.30
N ILE A 127 0.66 18.05 1.51
CA ILE A 127 0.06 17.01 2.36
C ILE A 127 -1.28 17.55 2.85
N ILE A 128 -2.36 16.84 2.53
CA ILE A 128 -3.72 17.14 2.96
C ILE A 128 -4.21 16.24 4.09
N SER A 129 -3.61 15.06 4.26
CA SER A 129 -3.94 14.12 5.33
C SER A 129 -2.73 13.26 5.69
N ILE A 130 -2.61 12.98 6.98
CA ILE A 130 -1.67 12.04 7.58
C ILE A 130 -2.50 11.07 8.41
N THR A 131 -2.31 9.77 8.21
CA THR A 131 -3.03 8.74 9.00
C THR A 131 -2.05 7.65 9.39
N ASP A 132 -1.96 7.37 10.68
CA ASP A 132 -1.17 6.25 11.20
C ASP A 132 -1.88 4.92 10.89
N LYS A 133 -1.15 4.01 10.25
CA LYS A 133 -1.54 2.64 9.90
C LYS A 133 -0.63 1.60 10.57
N THR A 134 0.16 2.00 11.55
CA THR A 134 1.03 1.10 12.31
C THR A 134 0.16 0.08 13.05
N GLU A 135 0.36 -1.22 12.77
CA GLU A 135 -0.32 -2.33 13.45
C GLU A 135 0.20 -2.61 14.86
#